data_AF-A0A6I2V1Y9-F1
#
_entry.id   AF-A0A6I2V1Y9-F1
#
_cell.length_a   1.000
_cell.length_b   1.000
_cell.length_c   1.000
_cell.angle_alpha   90.00
_cell.angle_beta   90.00
_cell.angle_gamma   90.00
#
_symmetry.space_group_name_H-M   'P 1'
#
loop_
_entity.id
_entity.type
_entity.pdbx_description
1 polymer ?
#
loop_
_entity_poly.entity_id
_entity_poly.type
_entity_poly.pdbx_seq_one_letter_code
_entity_poly.pdbx_strand_id
1 'polypeptide(L)'
;MLCREHAAQLRENYDEITGLGGEVIAIGTGDQRYAADFVAKDHISFPVLVDDDAKAAQSVGLPRVNPFRLLFNPKSFKGGLRAHRAGYRVSKPGKRTNQLGATFVIGPNDTVLYEHIDAHTADHAPISEVVAALSV
;
A
#
# COMPACT_ATOMS: atom_id res chain seq x y z
N MET A 1 -3.56 8.38 -4.80
CA MET A 1 -4.98 8.34 -4.37
C MET A 1 -5.30 6.95 -3.88
N LEU A 2 -5.26 5.96 -4.76
CA LEU A 2 -5.57 4.56 -4.41
C LEU A 2 -4.68 3.98 -3.31
N CYS A 3 -3.37 4.19 -3.38
CA CYS A 3 -2.46 3.77 -2.29
C CYS A 3 -2.74 4.48 -0.95
N ARG A 4 -3.21 5.75 -0.97
CA ARG A 4 -3.58 6.49 0.24
C ARG A 4 -4.91 5.98 0.80
N GLU A 5 -5.86 5.67 -0.06
CA GLU A 5 -7.11 5.00 0.31
C GLU A 5 -6.82 3.66 0.97
N HIS A 6 -5.95 2.83 0.40
CA HIS A 6 -5.58 1.54 0.99
C HIS A 6 -4.90 1.70 2.36
N ALA A 7 -3.97 2.65 2.50
CA ALA A 7 -3.36 2.92 3.79
C ALA A 7 -4.37 3.44 4.83
N ALA A 8 -5.39 4.20 4.41
CA ALA A 8 -6.48 4.60 5.29
C ALA A 8 -7.34 3.41 5.72
N GLN A 9 -7.60 2.45 4.82
CA GLN A 9 -8.28 1.20 5.18
C GLN A 9 -7.48 0.39 6.21
N LEU A 10 -6.15 0.28 6.03
CA LEU A 10 -5.28 -0.36 7.03
C LEU A 10 -5.31 0.39 8.37
N ARG A 11 -5.33 1.73 8.34
CA ARG A 11 -5.44 2.57 9.54
C ARG A 11 -6.77 2.35 10.26
N GLU A 12 -7.88 2.27 9.51
CA GLU A 12 -9.22 2.04 10.04
C GLU A 12 -9.37 0.67 10.73
N ASN A 13 -8.54 -0.31 10.34
CA ASN A 13 -8.52 -1.66 10.93
C ASN A 13 -7.25 -1.91 11.77
N TYR A 14 -6.51 -0.86 12.12
CA TYR A 14 -5.22 -0.98 12.81
C TYR A 14 -5.38 -1.58 14.21
N ASP A 15 -6.41 -1.20 14.94
CA ASP A 15 -6.70 -1.72 16.28
C ASP A 15 -7.05 -3.22 16.25
N GLU A 16 -7.73 -3.68 15.19
CA GLU A 16 -8.04 -5.11 15.00
C GLU A 16 -6.76 -5.89 14.68
N ILE A 17 -5.96 -5.40 13.72
CA ILE A 17 -4.68 -6.02 13.33
C ILE A 17 -3.74 -6.15 14.54
N THR A 18 -3.59 -5.07 15.31
CA THR A 18 -2.74 -5.06 16.51
C THR A 18 -3.33 -5.88 17.65
N GLY A 19 -4.66 -5.92 17.79
CA GLY A 19 -5.36 -6.79 18.74
C GLY A 19 -5.14 -8.29 18.47
N LEU A 20 -4.88 -8.67 17.23
CA LEU A 20 -4.50 -10.03 16.82
C LEU A 20 -2.99 -10.31 16.95
N GLY A 21 -2.20 -9.37 17.48
CA GLY A 21 -0.76 -9.50 17.63
C GLY A 21 0.05 -9.15 16.37
N GLY A 22 -0.60 -8.61 15.34
CA GLY A 22 0.06 -8.10 14.14
C GLY A 22 0.58 -6.67 14.31
N GLU A 23 1.34 -6.21 13.31
CA GLU A 23 1.79 -4.83 13.16
C GLU A 23 1.71 -4.45 11.68
N VAL A 24 1.41 -3.18 11.39
CA VAL A 24 1.35 -2.68 10.01
C VAL A 24 2.61 -1.88 9.73
N ILE A 25 3.29 -2.17 8.63
CA ILE A 25 4.42 -1.36 8.16
C ILE A 25 4.17 -1.03 6.70
N ALA A 26 4.04 0.27 6.40
CA ALA A 26 3.94 0.73 5.01
C ALA A 26 5.32 1.07 4.48
N ILE A 27 5.66 0.57 3.29
CA ILE A 27 6.92 0.86 2.61
C ILE A 27 6.62 1.60 1.31
N GLY A 28 7.15 2.81 1.18
CA GLY A 28 6.96 3.65 -0.01
C GLY A 28 8.28 4.01 -0.67
N THR A 29 8.31 4.07 -2.00
CA THR A 29 9.48 4.53 -2.77
C THR A 29 9.50 6.07 -2.94
N GLY A 30 8.95 6.78 -1.97
CA GLY A 30 8.87 8.24 -1.96
C GLY A 30 10.15 8.88 -1.42
N ASP A 31 10.10 10.19 -1.18
CA ASP A 31 11.11 10.89 -0.38
C ASP A 31 10.60 11.07 1.06
N GLN A 32 11.51 11.19 2.01
CA GLN A 32 11.18 11.34 3.44
C GLN A 32 10.22 12.50 3.71
N ARG A 33 10.34 13.63 2.99
CA ARG A 33 9.42 14.75 3.12
C ARG A 33 8.00 14.39 2.71
N TYR A 34 7.84 13.59 1.66
CA TYR A 34 6.52 13.14 1.21
C TYR A 34 5.92 12.09 2.14
N ALA A 35 6.75 11.22 2.73
CA ALA A 35 6.31 10.27 3.74
C ALA A 35 5.84 10.98 5.01
N ALA A 36 6.58 11.99 5.49
CA ALA A 36 6.17 12.82 6.63
C ALA A 36 4.84 13.56 6.37
N ASP A 37 4.70 14.17 5.19
CA ASP A 37 3.44 14.80 4.76
C ASP A 37 2.27 13.82 4.71
N PHE A 38 2.53 12.58 4.27
CA PHE A 38 1.54 11.51 4.21
C PHE A 38 1.08 11.09 5.60
N VAL A 39 2.02 10.82 6.51
CA VAL A 39 1.72 10.47 7.90
C VAL A 39 0.90 11.57 8.58
N ALA A 40 1.30 12.83 8.42
CA ALA A 40 0.63 13.96 9.06
C ALA A 40 -0.78 14.22 8.49
N LYS A 41 -0.95 14.22 7.17
CA LYS A 41 -2.24 14.57 6.52
C LYS A 41 -3.25 13.44 6.55
N ASP A 42 -2.78 12.21 6.43
CA ASP A 42 -3.66 11.04 6.40
C ASP A 42 -3.74 10.35 7.78
N HIS A 43 -3.22 11.00 8.83
CA HIS A 43 -3.28 10.54 10.23
C HIS A 43 -2.88 9.07 10.39
N ILE A 44 -1.74 8.69 9.80
CA ILE A 44 -1.29 7.29 9.80
C ILE A 44 -0.75 6.93 11.19
N SER A 45 -1.30 5.86 11.76
CA SER A 45 -0.97 5.40 13.12
C SER A 45 0.18 4.39 13.18
N PHE A 46 0.67 3.94 12.03
CA PHE A 46 1.67 2.89 11.91
C PHE A 46 2.97 3.38 11.23
N PRO A 47 4.10 2.68 11.41
CA PRO A 47 5.36 3.03 10.78
C PRO A 47 5.28 3.12 9.24
N VAL A 48 5.89 4.17 8.69
CA VAL A 48 6.08 4.36 7.25
C VAL A 48 7.57 4.42 6.94
N LEU A 49 8.06 3.41 6.22
CA LEU A 49 9.45 3.31 5.78
C LEU A 49 9.60 3.86 4.36
N VAL A 50 10.77 4.44 4.10
CA VAL A 50 11.12 5.00 2.78
C VAL A 50 12.18 4.13 2.13
N ASP A 51 11.86 3.58 0.96
CA ASP A 51 12.74 2.75 0.14
C ASP A 51 13.00 3.44 -1.22
N ASP A 52 13.80 4.52 -1.23
CA ASP A 52 14.10 5.30 -2.45
C ASP A 52 14.78 4.42 -3.53
N ASP A 53 15.60 3.46 -3.10
CA ASP A 53 16.29 2.51 -3.99
C ASP A 53 15.38 1.39 -4.51
N ALA A 54 14.15 1.26 -3.99
CA ALA A 54 13.21 0.18 -4.30
C ALA A 54 13.80 -1.22 -4.05
N LYS A 55 14.63 -1.37 -3.02
CA LYS A 55 15.24 -2.67 -2.64
C LYS A 55 14.21 -3.65 -2.11
N ALA A 56 13.25 -3.20 -1.31
CA ALA A 56 12.16 -4.03 -0.81
C ALA A 56 11.22 -4.46 -1.95
N ALA A 57 10.91 -3.55 -2.87
CA ALA A 57 10.13 -3.89 -4.06
C ALA A 57 10.86 -4.90 -4.97
N GLN A 58 12.18 -4.81 -5.08
CA GLN A 58 12.99 -5.75 -5.85
C GLN A 58 13.12 -7.12 -5.20
N SER A 59 13.24 -7.19 -3.87
CA SER A 59 13.39 -8.47 -3.16
C SER A 59 12.17 -9.38 -3.30
N VAL A 60 10.99 -8.81 -3.47
CA VAL A 60 9.73 -9.54 -3.72
C VAL A 60 9.31 -9.53 -5.20
N GLY A 61 10.22 -9.15 -6.11
CA GLY A 61 9.98 -9.26 -7.56
C GLY A 61 8.86 -8.37 -8.11
N LEU A 62 8.57 -7.23 -7.46
CA LEU A 62 7.43 -6.40 -7.86
C LEU A 62 7.56 -5.88 -9.30
N PRO A 63 6.53 -6.08 -10.13
CA PRO A 63 6.59 -5.68 -11.52
C PRO A 63 6.58 -4.16 -11.67
N ARG A 64 7.39 -3.67 -12.60
CA ARG A 64 7.24 -2.34 -13.17
C ARG A 64 6.39 -2.45 -14.42
N VAL A 65 5.30 -1.71 -14.45
CA VAL A 65 4.39 -1.72 -15.60
C VAL A 65 4.56 -0.45 -16.43
N ASN A 66 4.06 -0.47 -17.66
CA ASN A 66 4.09 0.71 -18.51
C ASN A 66 3.21 1.82 -17.91
N PRO A 67 3.71 3.07 -17.71
CA PRO A 67 2.93 4.20 -17.21
C PRO A 67 1.61 4.44 -17.97
N PHE A 68 1.59 4.20 -19.29
CA PHE A 68 0.38 4.30 -20.09
C PHE A 68 -0.66 3.24 -19.68
N ARG A 69 -0.24 2.00 -19.40
CA ARG A 69 -1.14 0.93 -18.96
C ARG A 69 -1.70 1.21 -17.55
N LEU A 70 -0.95 1.91 -16.70
CA LEU A 70 -1.41 2.38 -15.39
C LEU A 70 -2.45 3.48 -15.50
N LEU A 71 -2.19 4.48 -16.36
CA LEU A 71 -3.06 5.64 -16.53
C LEU A 71 -4.40 5.29 -17.18
N PHE A 72 -4.39 4.35 -18.14
CA PHE A 72 -5.55 3.99 -18.94
C PHE A 72 -6.21 2.68 -18.52
N ASN A 73 -5.91 2.12 -17.34
CA ASN A 73 -6.62 0.93 -16.90
C ASN A 73 -8.08 1.29 -16.54
N PRO A 74 -9.08 0.79 -17.29
CA PRO A 74 -10.49 1.12 -17.03
C PRO A 74 -10.96 0.66 -15.65
N LYS A 75 -10.35 -0.38 -15.08
CA LYS A 75 -10.64 -0.85 -13.71
C LYS A 75 -10.18 0.14 -12.64
N SER A 76 -9.15 0.94 -12.90
CA SER A 76 -8.64 1.96 -11.98
C SER A 76 -9.45 3.25 -11.99
N PHE A 77 -10.30 3.49 -13.00
CA PHE A 77 -11.09 4.72 -13.08
C PHE A 77 -12.17 4.81 -12.00
N LYS A 78 -12.90 3.71 -11.76
CA LYS A 78 -13.94 3.65 -10.71
C LYS A 78 -13.32 3.83 -9.31
N GLY A 79 -12.21 3.14 -9.04
CA GLY A 79 -11.48 3.31 -7.78
C GLY A 79 -10.92 4.72 -7.63
N GLY A 80 -10.34 5.29 -8.69
CA GLY A 80 -9.80 6.65 -8.67
C GLY A 80 -10.85 7.70 -8.36
N LEU A 81 -12.06 7.56 -8.91
CA LEU A 81 -13.19 8.45 -8.61
C LEU A 81 -13.66 8.32 -7.16
N ARG A 82 -13.72 7.10 -6.63
CA ARG A 82 -14.05 6.84 -5.22
C ARG A 82 -13.03 7.48 -4.28
N ALA A 83 -11.74 7.21 -4.50
CA ALA A 83 -10.66 7.76 -3.69
C ALA A 83 -10.63 9.31 -3.75
N HIS A 84 -10.86 9.89 -4.94
CA HIS A 84 -10.96 11.34 -5.09
C HIS A 84 -12.16 11.92 -4.33
N ARG A 85 -13.33 11.27 -4.39
CA ARG A 85 -14.53 11.68 -3.62
C ARG A 85 -14.32 11.57 -2.11
N ALA A 86 -13.53 10.60 -1.67
CA ALA A 86 -13.10 10.44 -0.28
C ALA A 86 -12.03 11.48 0.15
N GLY A 87 -11.64 12.40 -0.74
CA GLY A 87 -10.72 13.50 -0.44
C GLY A 87 -9.23 13.16 -0.63
N TYR A 88 -8.89 11.93 -1.02
CA TYR A 88 -7.50 11.56 -1.27
C TYR A 88 -6.99 12.25 -2.53
N ARG A 89 -5.78 12.83 -2.46
CA ARG A 89 -5.13 13.50 -3.61
C ARG A 89 -3.78 12.85 -3.91
N VAL A 90 -3.41 12.81 -5.20
CA VAL A 90 -2.04 12.44 -5.60
C VAL A 90 -1.14 13.64 -5.30
N SER A 91 -0.21 13.50 -4.35
CA SER A 91 0.91 14.44 -4.20
C SER A 91 1.87 14.31 -5.38
N LYS A 92 2.88 15.18 -5.49
CA LYS A 92 3.87 15.10 -6.57
C LYS A 92 4.40 13.66 -6.70
N PRO A 93 4.25 13.00 -7.87
CA PRO A 93 4.65 11.61 -8.02
C PRO A 93 6.16 11.47 -7.75
N GLY A 94 6.55 10.43 -7.00
CA GLY A 94 7.96 10.08 -6.80
C GLY A 94 8.62 9.60 -8.09
N LYS A 95 9.92 9.26 -8.02
CA LYS A 95 10.70 8.82 -9.20
C LYS A 95 10.17 7.54 -9.85
N ARG A 96 9.41 6.71 -9.13
CA ARG A 96 8.96 5.37 -9.53
C ARG A 96 7.45 5.26 -9.60
N THR A 97 6.83 6.06 -10.46
CA THR A 97 5.37 6.12 -10.63
C THR A 97 4.76 4.85 -11.23
N ASN A 98 5.61 3.93 -11.69
CA ASN A 98 5.22 2.76 -12.45
C ASN A 98 5.48 1.43 -11.74
N GLN A 99 5.87 1.49 -10.48
CA GLN A 99 6.03 0.35 -9.59
C GLN A 99 4.66 -0.05 -9.02
N LEU A 100 4.26 -1.33 -9.14
CA LEU A 100 3.06 -1.84 -8.48
C LEU A 100 3.33 -2.10 -6.99
N GLY A 101 2.25 -2.11 -6.20
CA GLY A 101 2.28 -2.43 -4.79
C GLY A 101 2.13 -3.93 -4.54
N ALA A 102 2.25 -4.29 -3.27
CA ALA A 102 1.89 -5.60 -2.75
C ALA A 102 1.64 -5.50 -1.25
N THR A 103 0.95 -6.51 -0.72
CA THR A 103 0.71 -6.68 0.70
C THR A 103 1.15 -8.08 1.10
N PHE A 104 1.91 -8.16 2.19
CA PHE A 104 2.37 -9.41 2.78
C PHE A 104 1.94 -9.47 4.24
N VAL A 105 1.58 -10.67 4.70
CA VAL A 105 1.53 -10.99 6.14
C VAL A 105 2.68 -11.93 6.42
N ILE A 106 3.62 -11.48 7.25
CA ILE A 106 4.81 -12.22 7.64
C ILE A 106 4.60 -12.72 9.06
N GLY A 107 4.56 -14.05 9.22
CA GLY A 107 4.46 -14.73 10.49
C GLY A 107 5.84 -14.97 11.13
N PRO A 108 5.87 -15.67 12.29
CA PRO A 108 7.11 -16.03 12.96
C PRO A 108 8.08 -16.81 12.06
N ASN A 109 9.37 -16.70 12.35
CA ASN A 109 10.44 -17.38 11.60
C ASN A 109 10.46 -17.03 10.09
N ASP A 110 10.18 -15.76 9.76
CA ASP A 110 10.20 -15.24 8.38
C ASP A 110 9.28 -15.99 7.41
N THR A 111 8.17 -16.54 7.90
CA THR A 111 7.21 -17.29 7.07
C THR A 111 6.20 -16.34 6.44
N VAL A 112 6.01 -16.42 5.12
CA VAL A 112 4.94 -15.68 4.44
C VAL A 112 3.62 -16.43 4.64
N LEU A 113 2.69 -15.84 5.40
CA LEU A 113 1.35 -16.37 5.65
C LEU A 113 0.35 -15.93 4.58
N TYR A 114 0.57 -14.75 4.00
CA TYR A 114 -0.24 -14.19 2.92
C TYR A 114 0.60 -13.31 2.00
N GLU A 115 0.30 -13.36 0.71
CA GLU A 115 0.90 -12.54 -0.33
C GLU A 115 -0.19 -12.10 -1.31
N HIS A 116 -0.24 -10.80 -1.58
CA HIS A 116 -1.03 -10.22 -2.67
C HIS A 116 -0.16 -9.24 -3.44
N ILE A 117 0.12 -9.57 -4.70
CA ILE A 117 0.81 -8.67 -5.63
C ILE A 117 -0.25 -7.93 -6.45
N ASP A 118 -0.25 -6.60 -6.40
CA ASP A 118 -1.24 -5.80 -7.13
C ASP A 118 -1.13 -6.08 -8.65
N ALA A 119 -2.22 -6.44 -9.31
CA ALA A 119 -2.26 -6.56 -10.77
C ALA A 119 -2.38 -5.18 -11.46
N HIS A 120 -2.89 -4.18 -10.74
CA HIS A 120 -3.00 -2.79 -11.18
C HIS A 120 -3.16 -1.83 -10.00
N THR A 121 -3.09 -0.52 -10.23
CA THR A 121 -3.13 0.55 -9.19
C THR A 121 -4.32 0.58 -8.26
N ALA A 122 -5.37 -0.19 -8.54
CA ALA A 122 -6.60 -0.25 -7.76
C ALA A 122 -6.86 -1.64 -7.18
N ASP A 123 -5.96 -2.59 -7.46
CA ASP A 123 -6.03 -3.97 -7.01
C ASP A 123 -5.14 -4.11 -5.78
N HIS A 124 -5.66 -3.68 -4.64
CA HIS A 124 -4.98 -3.82 -3.35
C HIS A 124 -5.58 -4.99 -2.58
N ALA A 125 -4.78 -5.59 -1.70
CA ALA A 125 -5.21 -6.69 -0.86
C ALA A 125 -6.50 -6.35 -0.09
N PRO A 126 -7.52 -7.22 -0.10
CA PRO A 126 -8.69 -7.05 0.73
C PRO A 126 -8.30 -7.10 2.22
N ILE A 127 -8.70 -6.09 3.00
CA ILE A 127 -8.35 -6.03 4.43
C ILE A 127 -8.85 -7.25 5.19
N SER A 128 -10.00 -7.81 4.81
CA SER A 128 -10.53 -9.04 5.39
C SER A 128 -9.60 -10.25 5.23
N GLU A 129 -8.88 -10.35 4.10
CA GLU A 129 -7.91 -11.43 3.88
C GLU A 129 -6.64 -11.20 4.70
N VAL A 130 -6.19 -9.95 4.81
CA VAL A 130 -5.05 -9.57 5.67
C VAL A 130 -5.32 -9.91 7.13
N VAL A 131 -6.50 -9.55 7.64
CA VAL A 131 -6.92 -9.85 9.02
C VAL A 131 -7.08 -11.37 9.24
N ALA A 132 -7.68 -12.09 8.28
CA ALA A 132 -7.83 -13.53 8.38
C ALA A 132 -6.47 -14.26 8.46
N ALA A 133 -5.47 -13.79 7.73
CA ALA A 133 -4.12 -14.35 7.73
C ALA A 133 -3.35 -14.17 9.05
N LEU A 134 -3.80 -13.26 9.94
CA LEU A 134 -3.23 -13.08 11.27
C LEU A 134 -3.77 -14.07 12.32
N SER A 135 -4.90 -14.73 12.02
CA SER A 135 -5.60 -15.61 12.97
C SER A 135 -5.13 -17.08 12.90
N VAL A 136 -3.92 -17.32 12.40
CA VAL A 136 -3.35 -18.66 12.12
C VAL A 136 -2.62 -19.23 13.33
#